data_AF-A0A6M1E887-F1
#
_entry.id   AF-A0A6M1E887-F1
#
_cell.length_a   1.000
_cell.length_b   1.000
_cell.length_c   1.000
_cell.angle_alpha   90.00
_cell.angle_beta   90.00
_cell.angle_gamma   90.00
#
_symmetry.space_group_name_H-M   'P 1'
#
loop_
_entity.id
_entity.type
_entity.pdbx_description
1 polymer ?
#
loop_
_entity_poly.entity_id
_entity_poly.type
_entity_poly.pdbx_seq_one_letter_code
_entity_poly.pdbx_strand_id
1 'polypeptide(L)' 'MPELDVYGGAMLSYNIAKYSSDGDDASYANSYGSGVGFTGFIGGRWFFTDRIGAFAELGYGVSVLNAGVTYKF' A
#
# COMPACT_ATOMS: atom_id res chain seq x y z
N MET A 1 -4.21 -29.51 2.97
CA MET A 1 -2.93 -29.09 3.58
C MET A 1 -2.93 -27.57 3.59
N PRO A 2 -2.45 -26.88 4.63
CA PRO A 2 -2.37 -25.43 4.60
C PRO A 2 -1.49 -25.01 3.42
N GLU A 3 -2.07 -24.27 2.46
CA GLU A 3 -1.38 -23.79 1.28
C GLU A 3 -0.80 -22.41 1.63
N LEU A 4 0.51 -22.38 1.86
CA LEU A 4 1.26 -21.15 2.09
C LEU A 4 1.80 -20.67 0.75
N ASP A 5 1.12 -19.69 0.17
CA ASP A 5 1.54 -19.02 -1.06
C ASP A 5 2.39 -17.82 -0.69
N VAL A 6 3.69 -17.87 -1.00
CA VAL A 6 4.57 -16.70 -0.88
C VAL A 6 4.61 -15.99 -2.23
N TYR A 7 4.40 -14.68 -2.22
CA TYR A 7 4.40 -13.82 -3.40
C TYR A 7 5.21 -12.54 -3.15
N GLY A 8 5.61 -11.87 -4.22
CA GLY A 8 6.28 -10.58 -4.14
C GLY A 8 5.91 -9.73 -5.34
N GLY A 9 5.91 -8.42 -5.15
CA GLY A 9 5.50 -7.46 -6.15
C GLY A 9 6.18 -6.11 -5.96
N ALA A 10 5.97 -5.24 -6.94
CA ALA A 10 6.33 -3.83 -6.83
C ALA A 10 5.05 -2.99 -6.92
N MET A 11 4.99 -1.95 -6.11
CA MET A 11 3.91 -0.99 -6.01
C MET A 11 4.40 0.38 -6.45
N LEU A 12 3.72 0.95 -7.44
CA LEU A 12 3.85 2.34 -7.82
C LEU A 12 2.74 3.13 -7.12
N SER A 13 3.12 4.10 -6.28
CA SER A 13 2.21 4.99 -5.57
C SER A 13 2.38 6.42 -6.06
N TYR A 14 1.31 7.20 -6.03
CA TYR A 14 1.34 8.62 -6.37
C TYR A 14 0.60 9.38 -5.27
N ASN A 15 1.34 10.18 -4.49
CA ASN A 15 0.75 10.99 -3.43
C ASN A 15 0.47 12.39 -3.98
N ILE A 16 -0.79 12.82 -3.91
CA ILE A 16 -1.21 14.18 -4.28
C ILE A 16 -1.62 14.90 -3.00
N ALA A 17 -0.76 15.75 -2.46
CA ALA A 17 -1.12 16.64 -1.36
C ALA A 17 -1.83 17.88 -1.94
N LYS A 18 -3.14 18.03 -1.66
CA LYS A 18 -3.89 19.26 -1.96
C LYS A 18 -4.02 20.08 -0.69
N TYR A 19 -3.35 21.23 -0.66
CA TYR A 19 -3.53 22.26 0.37
C TYR A 19 -4.40 23.37 -0.22
N SER A 20 -5.61 23.56 0.32
CA SER A 20 -6.46 24.72 0.02
C SER A 20 -6.33 25.72 1.17
N SER A 21 -5.67 26.85 0.92
CA SER A 21 -5.73 28.02 1.79
C SER A 21 -6.62 29.07 1.15
N ASP A 22 -7.62 29.51 1.91
CA ASP A 22 -8.39 30.74 1.67
C ASP A 22 -7.55 31.89 2.25
N GLY A 23 -6.66 32.45 1.43
CA GLY A 23 -5.71 33.46 1.87
C GLY A 23 -4.94 34.02 0.68
N ASP A 24 -5.07 35.32 0.47
CA ASP A 24 -4.47 36.14 -0.58
C ASP A 24 -2.93 36.14 -0.50
N ASP A 25 -2.31 35.01 -0.84
CA ASP A 25 -0.87 34.93 -1.06
C ASP A 25 -0.57 33.87 -2.13
N ALA A 26 -0.72 34.30 -3.39
CA ALA A 26 -0.43 33.52 -4.58
C ALA A 26 1.08 33.35 -4.85
N SER A 27 1.97 33.56 -3.87
CA SER A 27 3.43 33.34 -4.03
C SER A 27 3.92 32.01 -3.49
N TYR A 28 3.10 31.26 -2.74
CA TYR A 28 3.49 29.93 -2.21
C TYR A 28 2.79 28.76 -2.90
N ALA A 29 2.19 28.97 -4.08
CA ALA A 29 1.68 27.92 -4.96
C ALA A 29 2.80 27.04 -5.58
N ASN A 30 3.94 26.93 -4.90
CA ASN A 30 5.06 26.11 -5.30
C ASN A 30 4.81 24.67 -4.86
N SER A 31 4.14 23.90 -5.72
CA SER A 31 4.36 22.46 -5.97
C SER A 31 4.94 21.65 -4.80
N TYR A 32 4.30 21.68 -3.62
CA TYR A 32 4.78 20.90 -2.48
C TYR A 32 4.26 19.48 -2.59
N GLY A 33 5.04 18.65 -3.27
CA GLY A 33 5.17 17.22 -2.96
C GLY A 33 4.18 16.28 -3.63
N SER A 34 3.89 16.44 -4.92
CA SER A 34 3.35 15.32 -5.69
C SER A 34 4.48 14.31 -5.97
N GLY A 35 4.69 13.37 -5.05
CA GLY A 35 5.75 12.36 -5.13
C GLY A 35 5.22 11.06 -5.73
N VAL A 36 5.85 10.60 -6.81
CA VAL A 36 5.75 9.20 -7.26
C VAL A 36 6.63 8.35 -6.35
N GLY A 37 6.04 7.39 -5.65
CA GLY A 37 6.75 6.39 -4.86
C GLY A 37 6.83 5.09 -5.65
N PHE A 38 8.01 4.47 -5.71
CA PHE A 38 8.15 3.09 -6.18
C PHE A 38 8.66 2.24 -5.03
N THR A 39 7.94 1.18 -4.71
CA THR A 39 8.15 0.41 -3.48
C THR A 39 8.04 -1.07 -3.78
N GLY A 40 9.01 -1.86 -3.35
CA GLY A 40 8.93 -3.32 -3.42
C GLY A 40 8.22 -3.88 -2.19
N PHE A 41 7.45 -4.94 -2.36
CA PHE A 41 6.85 -5.68 -1.25
C PHE A 41 6.92 -7.19 -1.47
N ILE A 42 7.02 -7.92 -0.38
CA ILE A 42 6.93 -9.38 -0.33
C ILE A 42 5.81 -9.74 0.63
N GLY A 43 5.01 -10.74 0.29
CA GLY A 43 3.89 -11.16 1.11
C GLY A 43 3.70 -12.67 1.09
N GLY A 44 3.00 -13.16 2.10
CA GLY A 44 2.57 -14.53 2.19
C GLY A 44 1.07 -14.58 2.46
N ARG A 45 0.37 -15.49 1.79
CA ARG A 45 -1.02 -15.80 2.06
C ARG A 45 -1.13 -17.23 2.57
N TRP A 46 -1.88 -17.40 3.66
CA TRP A 46 -2.16 -18.68 4.27
C TRP A 46 -3.67 -18.91 4.27
N PHE A 47 -4.12 -19.93 3.54
CA PHE A 47 -5.49 -20.42 3.64
C PHE A 47 -5.67 -21.43 4.77
N PHE A 48 -6.52 -21.10 5.74
CA PHE A 48 -6.95 -22.03 6.78
C PHE A 48 -8.09 -22.92 6.29
N THR A 49 -8.85 -22.44 5.30
CA THR A 49 -9.97 -23.14 4.66
C THR A 49 -10.03 -22.71 3.19
N ASP A 50 -10.67 -23.49 2.32
CA ASP A 50 -10.80 -23.19 0.87
C ASP A 50 -11.41 -21.80 0.58
N ARG A 51 -12.16 -21.27 1.55
CA ARG A 51 -12.87 -19.99 1.49
C ARG A 51 -12.25 -18.89 2.35
N ILE A 52 -11.46 -19.22 3.38
CA ILE A 52 -10.98 -18.26 4.37
C ILE A 52 -9.47 -18.39 4.52
N GLY A 53 -8.77 -17.28 4.30
CA GLY A 53 -7.33 -17.17 4.52
C GLY A 53 -6.96 -15.86 5.20
N ALA A 54 -5.71 -15.78 5.62
CA ALA A 54 -5.06 -14.54 6.01
C ALA A 54 -3.89 -14.26 5.08
N PHE A 55 -3.53 -12.99 4.92
CA PHE A 55 -2.35 -12.57 4.20
C PHE A 55 -1.56 -11.57 5.03
N ALA A 56 -0.25 -11.57 4.85
CA ALA A 56 0.67 -10.62 5.45
C ALA A 56 1.68 -10.18 4.39
N GLU A 57 1.89 -8.88 4.27
CA GLU A 57 2.76 -8.23 3.30
C GLU A 57 3.75 -7.31 4.04
N LEU A 58 5.02 -7.42 3.69
CA LEU A 58 6.12 -6.62 4.18
C LEU A 58 6.65 -5.81 3.00
N GLY A 59 6.48 -4.49 3.04
CA GLY A 59 6.86 -3.59 1.96
C GLY A 59 7.72 -2.44 2.44
N TYR A 60 8.76 -2.10 1.68
CA TYR A 60 9.61 -0.95 1.98
C TYR A 60 9.12 0.26 1.16
N GLY A 61 8.20 1.05 1.73
CA GLY A 61 8.02 2.44 1.32
C GLY A 61 6.73 3.18 1.69
N VAL A 62 5.59 2.53 1.96
CA VAL A 62 4.38 3.19 2.54
C VAL A 62 4.00 2.60 3.90
N SER A 63 4.11 1.28 4.07
CA SER A 63 3.79 0.59 5.33
C SER A 63 4.76 -0.57 5.53
N VAL A 64 5.41 -0.62 6.70
CA VAL A 64 6.40 -1.65 7.06
C VAL A 64 5.78 -3.05 7.10
N LEU A 65 4.50 -3.17 7.44
CA LEU A 65 3.81 -4.46 7.61
C LEU A 65 2.30 -4.25 7.41
N ASN A 66 1.72 -4.91 6.40
CA ASN A 66 0.28 -5.03 6.21
C ASN A 66 -0.12 -6.47 6.53
N ALA A 67 -1.22 -6.66 7.24
CA ALA A 67 -1.78 -7.99 7.45
C ALA A 67 -3.31 -7.90 7.44
N GLY A 68 -3.96 -8.92 6.90
CA GLY A 68 -5.40 -8.92 6.73
C GLY A 68 -5.97 -10.31 6.56
N VAL A 69 -7.30 -10.38 6.51
CA VAL A 69 -8.05 -11.60 6.22
C VAL A 69 -8.63 -11.50 4.81
N THR A 70 -8.66 -12.62 4.09
CA THR A 70 -9.21 -12.73 2.74
C THR A 70 -10.27 -13.83 2.71
N TYR A 71 -11.36 -13.56 2.01
CA TYR A 71 -12.46 -14.49 1.80
C TYR A 71 -12.64 -14.73 0.30
N LYS A 72 -12.61 -16.00 -0.12
CA LYS A 72 -12.83 -16.43 -1.51
C LYS A 72 -14.28 -16.95 -1.64
N PHE A 73 -15.09 -16.28 -2.47
CA PHE A 73 -16.47 -16.67 -2.79
C PHE A 73 -16.54 -17.73 -3.89
#